data_AF-A0A661KGF0-F1
#
_entry.id   AF-A0A661KGF0-F1
#
_cell.length_a   1.000
_cell.length_b   1.000
_cell.length_c   1.000
_cell.angle_alpha   90.00
_cell.angle_beta   90.00
_cell.angle_gamma   90.00
#
_symmetry.space_group_name_H-M   'P 1'
#
loop_
_entity.id
_entity.type
_entity.pdbx_description
1 polymer ?
#
loop_
_entity_poly.entity_id
_entity_poly.type
_entity_poly.pdbx_seq_one_letter_code
_entity_poly.pdbx_strand_id
1 'polypeptide(L)'
;MEESAKQTSFGLYPVLPPDVLNKFFAELSDKVKKLTSEGHLPIVLCSPNVRRLVKKLTEKNMPNLVVLSYTEIPNQVKIRSVGVIRRDRDEDTKVSSQNN
;
A
#
# COMPACT_ATOMS: atom_id res chain seq x y z
N MET A 1 -6.10 -25.09 24.05
CA MET A 1 -4.82 -24.36 24.01
C MET A 1 -4.57 -24.02 22.56
N GLU A 2 -4.59 -22.73 22.20
CA GLU A 2 -3.85 -22.10 21.08
C GLU A 2 -4.54 -20.80 20.70
N GLU A 3 -4.12 -19.70 21.31
CA GLU A 3 -4.20 -18.41 20.64
C GLU A 3 -2.83 -17.77 20.83
N SER A 4 -1.93 -18.09 19.89
CA SER A 4 -0.60 -17.48 19.84
C SER A 4 -0.78 -15.99 19.55
N ALA A 5 -0.84 -15.20 20.61
CA ALA A 5 -0.68 -13.76 20.57
C ALA A 5 0.71 -13.47 19.97
N LYS A 6 0.75 -13.28 18.64
CA LYS A 6 1.96 -12.83 17.96
C LYS A 6 2.24 -11.41 18.43
N GLN A 7 3.17 -11.31 19.38
CA GLN A 7 3.74 -10.08 19.86
C GLN A 7 4.28 -9.30 18.65
N THR A 8 3.59 -8.23 18.30
CA THR A 8 3.98 -7.40 17.18
C THR A 8 4.69 -6.17 17.71
N SER A 9 5.96 -6.04 17.34
CA SER A 9 6.83 -4.87 17.56
C SER A 9 6.45 -3.67 16.67
N PHE A 10 5.18 -3.55 16.27
CA PHE A 10 4.63 -2.42 15.54
C PHE A 10 3.89 -1.52 16.54
N GLY A 11 4.64 -0.75 17.35
CA GLY A 11 4.05 0.03 18.47
C GLY A 11 2.76 0.78 18.13
N LEU A 12 1.81 0.84 19.06
CA LEU A 12 0.53 1.59 19.04
C LEU A 12 -0.33 1.54 17.75
N TYR A 13 -0.08 0.62 16.82
CA TYR A 13 -1.02 0.36 15.73
C TYR A 13 -1.96 -0.79 16.11
N PRO A 14 -3.27 -0.69 15.82
CA PRO A 14 -4.20 -1.79 16.05
C PRO A 14 -3.71 -3.02 15.29
N VAL A 15 -3.72 -4.17 15.97
CA VAL A 15 -3.34 -5.46 15.38
C VAL A 15 -4.28 -5.70 14.19
N LEU A 16 -3.76 -5.58 12.97
CA LEU A 16 -4.53 -5.88 11.77
C LEU A 16 -4.82 -7.39 11.76
N PRO A 17 -6.08 -7.82 11.51
CA PRO A 17 -6.39 -9.23 11.39
C PRO A 17 -5.53 -9.89 10.29
N PRO A 18 -5.06 -11.13 10.48
CA PRO A 18 -4.20 -11.81 9.51
C PRO A 18 -4.79 -11.87 8.09
N ASP A 19 -6.11 -12.09 7.96
CA ASP A 19 -6.81 -12.12 6.66
C ASP A 19 -6.68 -10.79 5.91
N VAL A 20 -6.84 -9.67 6.61
CA VAL A 20 -6.72 -8.32 6.02
C VAL A 20 -5.28 -8.10 5.54
N LEU A 21 -4.30 -8.53 6.33
CA LEU A 21 -2.89 -8.37 5.98
C LEU A 21 -2.51 -9.23 4.77
N ASN A 22 -2.99 -10.47 4.70
CA ASN A 22 -2.75 -11.37 3.58
C ASN A 22 -3.35 -10.82 2.27
N LYS A 23 -4.60 -10.34 2.32
CA LYS A 23 -5.26 -9.69 1.16
C LYS A 23 -4.50 -8.44 0.73
N PHE A 24 -4.10 -7.60 1.67
CA PHE A 24 -3.29 -6.42 1.39
C PHE A 24 -1.98 -6.77 0.66
N PHE A 25 -1.23 -7.76 1.17
CA PHE A 25 0.01 -8.17 0.53
C PHE A 25 -0.20 -8.80 -0.84
N ALA A 26 -1.27 -9.59 -1.02
CA ALA A 26 -1.59 -10.20 -2.30
C ALA A 26 -1.86 -9.13 -3.37
N GLU A 27 -2.78 -8.19 -3.10
CA GLU A 27 -3.10 -7.11 -4.05
C GLU A 27 -1.90 -6.19 -4.31
N LEU A 28 -1.14 -5.84 -3.27
CA LEU A 28 0.02 -4.99 -3.41
C LEU A 28 1.09 -5.68 -4.27
N SER A 29 1.36 -6.96 -4.02
CA SER A 29 2.34 -7.74 -4.77
C SER A 29 2.00 -7.83 -6.25
N ASP A 30 0.72 -8.03 -6.58
CA ASP A 30 0.25 -8.09 -7.96
C ASP A 30 0.51 -6.75 -8.69
N LYS A 31 0.07 -5.63 -8.11
CA LYS A 31 0.28 -4.30 -8.71
C LYS A 31 1.77 -3.93 -8.83
N VAL A 32 2.57 -4.24 -7.81
CA VAL A 32 4.02 -4.01 -7.83
C VAL A 32 4.68 -4.80 -8.94
N LYS A 33 4.35 -6.10 -9.09
CA LYS A 33 4.89 -6.95 -10.16
C LYS A 33 4.51 -6.40 -11.54
N LYS A 34 3.24 -6.02 -11.72
CA LYS A 34 2.76 -5.44 -12.97
C LYS A 34 3.56 -4.20 -13.38
N LEU A 35 3.67 -3.22 -12.48
CA LEU A 35 4.42 -1.98 -12.76
C LEU A 35 5.91 -2.24 -13.02
N THR A 36 6.50 -3.14 -12.24
CA THR A 36 7.92 -3.51 -12.43
C THR A 36 8.11 -4.19 -13.79
N SER A 37 7.18 -5.04 -14.23
CA SER A 37 7.24 -5.70 -15.54
C SER A 37 7.05 -4.73 -16.71
N GLU A 38 6.35 -3.61 -16.49
CA GLU A 38 6.21 -2.49 -17.44
C GLU A 38 7.43 -1.55 -17.42
N GLY A 39 8.45 -1.83 -16.59
CA GLY A 39 9.66 -1.00 -16.47
C GLY A 39 9.50 0.23 -15.59
N HIS A 40 8.40 0.33 -14.83
CA HIS A 40 8.13 1.43 -13.92
C HIS A 40 8.61 1.13 -12.49
N LEU A 41 9.04 2.17 -11.77
CA LEU A 41 9.32 2.09 -10.34
C LEU A 41 8.00 2.24 -9.55
N PRO A 42 7.57 1.22 -8.79
CA PRO A 42 6.34 1.29 -8.02
C PRO A 42 6.51 2.18 -6.78
N ILE A 43 5.59 3.12 -6.58
CA ILE A 43 5.53 4.01 -5.42
C ILE A 43 4.15 3.86 -4.77
N VAL A 44 4.12 3.54 -3.47
CA VAL A 44 2.90 3.56 -2.68
C VAL A 44 2.70 4.95 -2.10
N LEU A 45 1.56 5.56 -2.42
CA LEU A 45 1.12 6.82 -1.80
C LEU A 45 0.06 6.52 -0.75
N CYS A 46 0.22 7.09 0.45
CA CYS A 46 -0.68 6.85 1.57
C CYS A 46 -0.84 8.10 2.46
N SER A 47 -1.59 7.98 3.56
CA SER A 47 -1.67 9.05 4.56
C SER A 47 -0.48 9.06 5.51
N PRO A 48 -0.06 10.23 6.03
CA PRO A 48 1.06 10.35 6.96
C PRO A 48 0.93 9.39 8.17
N ASN A 49 -0.30 9.25 8.69
CA ASN A 49 -0.60 8.43 9.85
C ASN A 49 -0.34 6.93 9.64
N VAL A 50 -0.49 6.43 8.40
CA VAL A 50 -0.29 5.00 8.09
C VAL A 50 1.04 4.71 7.40
N ARG A 51 1.75 5.73 6.93
CA ARG A 51 3.00 5.60 6.17
C ARG A 51 4.04 4.71 6.86
N ARG A 52 4.28 4.96 8.14
CA ARG A 52 5.27 4.19 8.94
C ARG A 52 4.87 2.72 9.03
N LEU A 53 3.59 2.45 9.27
CA LEU A 53 3.06 1.09 9.34
C LEU A 53 3.23 0.38 7.99
N VAL A 54 2.79 1.00 6.90
CA VAL A 54 2.89 0.42 5.54
C VAL A 54 4.34 0.11 5.20
N LYS A 55 5.29 1.04 5.41
CA LYS A 55 6.71 0.78 5.14
C LYS A 55 7.23 -0.42 5.94
N LYS A 56 6.92 -0.49 7.24
CA LYS A 56 7.33 -1.61 8.11
C LYS A 56 6.74 -2.95 7.67
N LEU A 57 5.49 -2.96 7.20
CA LEU A 57 4.86 -4.17 6.69
C LEU A 57 5.52 -4.63 5.39
N THR A 58 5.84 -3.70 4.48
CA THR A 58 6.31 -4.04 3.14
C THR A 58 7.82 -4.23 3.04
N GLU A 59 8.63 -3.58 3.89
CA GLU A 59 10.10 -3.55 3.74
C GLU A 59 10.77 -4.92 3.79
N LYS A 60 10.20 -5.88 4.53
CA LYS A 60 10.74 -7.24 4.61
C LYS A 60 10.57 -8.03 3.30
N ASN A 61 9.44 -7.84 2.63
CA ASN A 61 9.09 -8.60 1.41
C ASN A 61 9.44 -7.83 0.12
N MET A 62 9.48 -6.49 0.20
CA MET A 62 9.68 -5.57 -0.92
C MET A 62 10.64 -4.45 -0.50
N PRO A 63 11.94 -4.73 -0.33
CA PRO A 63 12.90 -3.77 0.20
C PRO A 63 13.01 -2.50 -0.66
N ASN A 64 12.86 -2.66 -1.99
CA ASN A 64 12.94 -1.59 -2.98
C ASN A 64 11.63 -0.79 -3.13
N LEU A 65 10.55 -1.16 -2.43
CA LEU A 65 9.29 -0.44 -2.52
C LEU A 65 9.40 0.91 -1.80
N VAL A 66 9.13 1.97 -2.56
CA VAL A 66 9.05 3.33 -2.04
C VAL A 66 7.65 3.57 -1.47
N VAL A 67 7.58 4.07 -0.26
CA VAL A 67 6.32 4.41 0.43
C VAL A 67 6.39 5.86 0.87
N LEU A 68 5.50 6.69 0.32
CA LEU A 68 5.43 8.12 0.58
C LEU A 68 4.06 8.48 1.14
N SER A 69 4.02 9.52 1.96
CA SER A 69 2.76 10.19 2.28
C SER A 69 2.45 11.31 1.28
N TYR A 70 1.18 11.69 1.14
CA TYR A 70 0.80 12.84 0.31
C TYR A 70 1.47 14.16 0.76
N THR A 71 1.88 14.28 2.03
CA THR A 71 2.59 15.47 2.53
C THR A 71 4.06 15.55 2.11
N GLU A 72 4.63 14.43 1.63
CA GLU A 72 6.01 14.38 1.11
C GLU A 72 6.11 14.80 -0.36
N ILE A 73 4.96 15.03 -1.03
CA ILE A 73 4.91 15.34 -2.46
C ILE A 73 4.77 16.86 -2.66
N PRO A 74 5.70 17.52 -3.38
CA PRO A 74 5.55 18.92 -3.74
C PRO A 74 4.32 19.15 -4.63
N ASN A 75 3.62 20.27 -4.44
CA ASN A 75 2.40 20.62 -5.18
C ASN A 75 2.58 20.69 -6.72
N GLN A 76 3.82 20.80 -7.20
CA GLN A 76 4.15 20.88 -8.62
C GLN A 76 4.26 19.50 -9.29
N VAL A 77 4.23 18.41 -8.51
CA VAL A 77 4.37 17.03 -9.03
C VAL A 77 3.00 16.53 -9.48
N LYS A 78 2.90 16.12 -10.76
CA LYS A 78 1.72 15.41 -11.28
C LYS A 78 1.73 13.96 -10.83
N ILE A 79 0.66 13.52 -10.17
CA ILE A 79 0.50 12.15 -9.69
C ILE A 79 -0.39 11.40 -10.68
N ARG A 80 0.09 10.26 -11.18
CA ARG A 80 -0.72 9.30 -11.96
C ARG A 80 -0.98 8.07 -11.11
N SER A 81 -2.22 7.90 -10.65
CA SER A 81 -2.61 6.67 -9.97
C SER A 81 -2.76 5.54 -10.99
N VAL A 82 -2.02 4.46 -10.76
CA VAL A 82 -2.04 3.23 -11.58
C VAL A 82 -2.88 2.13 -10.95
N GLY A 83 -3.41 2.37 -9.74
CA GLY A 83 -4.28 1.46 -9.03
C GLY A 83 -4.47 1.87 -7.57
N VAL A 84 -5.51 1.31 -6.94
CA VAL A 84 -5.82 1.52 -5.52
C VAL A 84 -5.93 0.13 -4.88
N ILE A 85 -5.42 -0.01 -3.66
CA ILE A 85 -5.60 -1.20 -2.81
C ILE A 85 -6.84 -0.95 -1.97
N ARG A 86 -7.86 -1.81 -2.08
CA ARG A 86 -9.13 -1.65 -1.37
C ARG A 86 -9.34 -2.85 -0.45
N ARG A 87 -9.95 -2.62 0.72
CA ARG A 87 -10.43 -3.73 1.56
C ARG A 87 -11.82 -4.07 1.05
N ASP A 88 -11.98 -5.20 0.37
CA ASP A 88 -13.22 -5.81 -0.13
C ASP A 88 -14.51 -5.15 0.40
N ARG A 89 -14.89 -4.02 -0.23
CA ARG A 89 -16.20 -3.34 -0.14
C ARG A 89 -16.30 -2.05 -0.95
N ASP A 90 -15.66 -1.96 -2.11
CA ASP A 90 -16.00 -0.92 -3.08
C ASP A 90 -15.88 -1.49 -4.50
N GLU A 91 -16.97 -2.11 -4.98
CA GLU A 91 -17.22 -2.18 -6.42
C GLU A 91 -17.24 -0.75 -7.00
N ASP A 92 -16.64 -0.61 -8.18
CA ASP A 92 -16.71 0.54 -9.07
C ASP A 92 -16.13 1.90 -8.60
N THR A 93 -14.95 2.25 -9.14
CA THR A 93 -14.83 3.57 -9.76
C THR A 93 -13.90 3.46 -10.95
N LYS A 94 -14.48 3.26 -12.14
CA LYS A 94 -13.84 3.70 -13.37
C LYS A 94 -13.53 5.19 -13.24
N VAL A 95 -12.27 5.55 -13.02
CA VAL A 95 -11.81 6.92 -13.28
C VAL A 95 -11.29 6.95 -14.71
N SER A 96 -12.22 6.92 -15.65
CA SER A 96 -12.03 7.60 -16.93
C SER A 96 -12.31 9.08 -16.69
N SER A 97 -11.46 9.93 -17.30
CA SER A 97 -11.56 11.39 -17.47
C SER A 97 -10.45 12.14 -16.72
N GLN A 98 -9.70 13.06 -17.32
CA GLN A 98 -9.69 13.54 -18.70
C GLN A 98 -8.36 14.29 -18.91
N ASN A 99 -7.85 14.17 -20.13
CA ASN A 99 -6.85 15.01 -20.73
C ASN A 99 -7.45 16.42 -20.91
N ASN A 100 -6.80 17.46 -20.39
CA ASN A 100 -6.79 18.80 -20.99
C ASN A 100 -5.52 19.53 -20.55
#